data_AF-A0A2D8V9H0-F1
#
_entry.id   AF-A0A2D8V9H0-F1
#
_cell.length_a   1.000
_cell.length_b   1.000
_cell.length_c   1.000
_cell.angle_alpha   90.00
_cell.angle_beta   90.00
_cell.angle_gamma   90.00
#
_symmetry.space_group_name_H-M   'P 1'
#
loop_
_entity.id
_entity.type
_entity.pdbx_description
1 polymer ?
#
loop_
_entity_poly.entity_id
_entity_poly.type
_entity_poly.pdbx_seq_one_letter_code
_entity_poly.pdbx_strand_id
1 'polypeptide(L)' 'MSNSKLPVLKISDIIWNQDSSGKSLPKQIAVKWTSADYSESEIIRWLGQQYNCSILDFTIVKSGYWKAESEGS' A
#
# COMPACT_ATOMS: atom_id res chain seq x y z
N MET A 1 -23.48 -10.49 -8.53
CA MET A 1 -22.02 -10.27 -8.52
C MET A 1 -21.69 -9.36 -7.35
N SER A 2 -20.77 -9.77 -6.47
CA SER A 2 -20.47 -9.04 -5.24
C SER A 2 -19.95 -7.65 -5.57
N ASN A 3 -20.63 -6.64 -5.05
CA ASN A 3 -20.22 -5.23 -5.08
C ASN A 3 -19.04 -5.09 -4.11
N SER A 4 -17.89 -5.69 -4.47
CA SER A 4 -16.73 -5.80 -3.60
C SER A 4 -16.09 -4.42 -3.47
N LYS A 5 -16.48 -3.70 -2.41
CA LYS A 5 -15.86 -2.43 -2.02
C LYS A 5 -14.45 -2.74 -1.55
N LEU A 6 -13.45 -2.40 -2.35
CA LEU A 6 -12.05 -2.60 -2.00
C LEU A 6 -11.54 -1.39 -1.23
N PRO A 7 -10.67 -1.56 -0.22
CA PRO A 7 -10.23 -0.48 0.64
C PRO A 7 -9.23 0.41 -0.09
N VAL A 8 -9.24 1.69 0.25
CA VAL A 8 -8.13 2.60 0.00
C VAL A 8 -7.31 2.66 1.28
N LEU A 9 -6.02 2.35 1.18
CA LEU A 9 -5.08 2.39 2.29
C LEU A 9 -4.26 3.65 2.21
N LYS A 10 -4.19 4.37 3.32
CA LYS A 10 -3.23 5.43 3.55
C LYS A 10 -2.12 4.87 4.41
N ILE A 11 -0.94 4.76 3.81
CA ILE A 11 0.28 4.27 4.45
C ILE A 11 1.10 5.53 4.78
N SER A 12 1.41 5.76 6.04
CA SER A 12 2.16 6.94 6.51
C SER A 12 3.31 6.54 7.41
N ASP A 13 4.13 7.53 7.74
CA ASP A 13 5.24 7.41 8.68
C ASP A 13 6.19 6.27 8.30
N ILE A 14 6.39 6.09 6.99
CA ILE A 14 7.17 4.97 6.45
C ILE A 14 8.64 5.18 6.77
N ILE A 15 9.20 4.24 7.53
CA ILE A 15 10.62 4.16 7.85
C ILE A 15 11.26 3.11 6.96
N TRP A 16 12.04 3.58 5.99
CA TRP A 16 12.76 2.73 5.06
C TRP A 16 14.10 2.30 5.64
N ASN A 17 14.49 1.06 5.39
CA ASN A 17 15.85 0.59 5.61
C ASN A 17 16.72 1.07 4.43
N GLN A 18 17.05 2.35 4.42
CA GLN A 18 17.92 2.91 3.40
C GLN A 18 19.36 2.53 3.68
N ASP A 19 19.91 1.65 2.85
CA ASP A 19 21.34 1.76 2.55
C ASP A 19 21.56 3.06 1.77
N SER A 20 22.75 3.65 1.92
CA SER A 20 23.22 4.99 1.52
C SER A 20 23.03 5.41 0.05
N SER A 21 22.19 4.72 -0.71
CA SER A 21 21.81 4.89 -2.11
C SER A 21 21.23 6.26 -2.52
N GLY A 22 20.98 7.18 -1.59
CA GLY A 22 20.56 8.56 -1.90
C GLY A 22 19.19 8.68 -2.58
N LYS A 23 18.43 7.58 -2.73
CA LYS A 23 17.07 7.62 -3.28
C LYS A 23 16.12 8.26 -2.27
N SER A 24 15.43 9.32 -2.69
CA SER A 24 14.33 9.89 -1.91
C SER A 24 13.14 8.95 -1.98
N LEU A 25 12.82 8.30 -0.85
CA LEU A 25 11.67 7.40 -0.72
C LEU A 25 10.49 8.14 -0.08
N PRO A 26 9.25 7.85 -0.49
CA PRO A 26 8.08 8.54 0.05
C PRO A 26 7.85 8.19 1.52
N LYS A 27 7.47 9.18 2.32
CA LYS A 27 7.06 8.96 3.72
C LYS A 27 5.57 8.61 3.86
N GLN A 28 4.79 8.82 2.80
CA GLN A 28 3.36 8.54 2.75
C GLN A 28 2.90 8.15 1.36
N ILE A 29 1.96 7.20 1.27
CA ILE A 29 1.37 6.71 0.02
C ILE A 29 -0.11 6.45 0.26
N ALA A 30 -0.95 6.78 -0.73
CA ALA A 30 -2.35 6.34 -0.78
C ALA A 30 -2.48 5.32 -1.90
N VAL A 31 -2.98 4.12 -1.60
CA VAL A 31 -3.09 3.02 -2.54
C VAL A 31 -4.49 2.42 -2.53
N LYS A 32 -5.03 2.18 -3.73
CA LYS A 32 -6.24 1.38 -3.94
C LYS A 32 -5.84 -0.09 -3.79
N TRP A 33 -6.20 -0.72 -2.68
CA TRP A 33 -5.80 -2.11 -2.44
C TRP A 33 -6.68 -3.09 -3.22
N THR A 34 -6.13 -4.25 -3.55
CA THR A 34 -6.78 -5.26 -4.39
C THR A 34 -7.61 -6.27 -3.60
N SER A 35 -7.51 -6.26 -2.27
CA SER A 35 -8.24 -7.17 -1.38
C SER A 35 -8.93 -6.41 -0.24
N ALA A 36 -10.10 -6.91 0.19
CA ALA A 36 -10.82 -6.37 1.35
C ALA A 36 -10.07 -6.65 2.66
N ASP A 37 -9.49 -7.85 2.73
CA ASP A 37 -8.63 -8.29 3.82
C ASP A 37 -7.17 -8.15 3.37
N TYR A 38 -6.33 -7.60 4.24
CA TYR A 38 -4.91 -7.42 3.99
C TYR A 38 -4.14 -7.61 5.27
N SER A 39 -2.97 -8.24 5.14
CA SER A 39 -2.02 -8.36 6.24
C SER A 39 -0.91 -7.31 6.11
N GLU A 40 -0.31 -6.98 7.25
CA GLU A 40 0.85 -6.10 7.31
C GLU A 40 2.01 -6.66 6.45
N SER A 41 2.23 -7.97 6.51
CA SER A 41 3.28 -8.65 5.73
C SER A 41 3.10 -8.51 4.21
N GLU A 42 1.86 -8.55 3.71
CA GLU A 42 1.59 -8.32 2.30
C GLU A 42 1.91 -6.88 1.88
N ILE A 43 1.59 -5.91 2.74
CA ILE A 43 1.87 -4.50 2.49
C ILE A 43 3.38 -4.23 2.51
N ILE A 44 4.11 -4.79 3.48
CA ILE A 44 5.58 -4.71 3.53
C ILE A 44 6.17 -5.28 2.24
N ARG A 45 5.73 -6.47 1.82
CA ARG A 45 6.22 -7.10 0.60
C ARG A 45 5.93 -6.25 -0.64
N TRP A 46 4.72 -5.73 -0.76
CA TRP A 46 4.32 -4.89 -1.90
C TRP A 46 5.14 -3.60 -1.96
N LEU A 47 5.25 -2.86 -0.85
CA LEU A 47 6.05 -1.65 -0.79
C LEU A 47 7.53 -1.94 -1.09
N GLY A 48 8.07 -3.04 -0.55
CA GLY A 48 9.45 -3.38 -0.77
C GLY A 48 9.77 -3.74 -2.21
N GLN A 49 8.84 -4.40 -2.91
CA GLN A 49 8.94 -4.62 -4.35
C GLN A 49 8.82 -3.30 -5.14
N GLN A 50 7.88 -2.44 -4.76
CA GLN A 50 7.60 -1.21 -5.49
C GLN A 50 8.75 -0.19 -5.43
N TYR A 51 9.42 -0.11 -4.28
CA TYR A 51 10.51 0.85 -4.05
C TYR A 51 11.90 0.20 -4.04
N ASN A 52 11.97 -1.12 -4.24
CA ASN A 52 13.19 -1.93 -4.15
C ASN A 52 13.99 -1.63 -2.86
N CYS A 53 13.29 -1.60 -1.73
CA CYS A 53 13.84 -1.22 -0.43
C CYS A 53 13.10 -1.95 0.70
N SER A 54 13.79 -2.30 1.78
CA SER A 54 13.11 -2.91 2.93
C SER A 54 12.46 -1.84 3.82
N ILE A 55 11.38 -2.20 4.50
CA ILE A 55 10.71 -1.32 5.47
C ILE A 55 11.04 -1.80 6.88
N LEU A 56 11.30 -0.85 7.76
CA LEU A 56 11.50 -1.08 9.18
C LEU A 56 10.19 -0.89 9.96
N ASP A 57 9.43 0.15 9.61
CA ASP A 57 8.19 0.49 10.30
C ASP A 57 7.28 1.37 9.40
N PHE A 58 5.99 1.36 9.67
CA PHE A 58 4.98 2.16 8.97
C PHE A 58 3.62 2.11 9.68
N THR A 59 2.79 3.11 9.41
CA THR A 59 1.38 3.14 9.87
C THR A 59 0.43 2.91 8.71
N ILE A 60 -0.59 2.08 8.89
CA ILE A 60 -1.67 1.87 7.92
C ILE A 60 -2.99 2.37 8.48
N VAL A 61 -3.67 3.21 7.72
CA VAL A 61 -5.04 3.62 8.02
C VAL A 61 -5.92 3.40 6.79
N LYS A 62 -7.09 2.80 7.00
CA LYS A 62 -8.10 2.69 5.94
C LYS A 62 -8.78 4.04 5.74
N SER A 63 -8.55 4.66 4.58
CA SER A 63 -9.03 6.01 4.27
C SER A 63 -10.34 6.02 3.50
N GLY A 64 -10.79 4.87 2.98
CA GLY A 64 -12.07 4.76 2.28
C GLY A 64 -12.20 3.45 1.52
N TYR A 65 -13.07 3.48 0.51
CA TYR A 65 -13.29 2.38 -0.41
C TYR A 65 -13.33 2.89 -1.83
N TRP A 66 -12.85 2.08 -2.76
CA TRP A 66 -13.02 2.30 -4.19
C TRP A 66 -13.87 1.17 -4.78
N LYS A 67 -14.69 1.50 -5.77
CA LYS A 67 -15.31 0.50 -6.63
C LYS A 67 -14.26 0.10 -7.65
N ALA A 68 -13.92 -1.19 -7.69
CA ALA A 68 -13.34 -1.75 -8.89
C ALA A 68 -14.37 -1.52 -10.00
N GLU A 69 -14.04 -0.67 -10.97
CA GLU A 69 -14.84 -0.59 -12.18
C GLU A 69 -14.71 -1.95 -12.83
N SER A 70 -15.81 -2.71 -12.84
CA SER A 70 -15.94 -3.86 -13.71
C SER A 70 -15.67 -3.33 -15.11
N GLU A 71 -14.61 -3.79 -15.77
CA GLU A 71 -14.45 -3.54 -17.21
C GLU A 71 -15.75 -3.99 -17.88
N GLY A 72 -16.43 -3.01 -18.50
CA GLY A 72 -17.66 -3.25 -19.23
C GLY A 72 -17.39 -4.29 -20.31
N SER A 73 -18.30 -5.27 -20.38
CA SER A 73 -18.35 -6.34 -21.37
C SER A 73 -18.37 -5.84 -22.81
#